data_AF-A0A1S1X4A9-F1
#
_entry.id   AF-A0A1S1X4A9-F1
#
_cell.length_a   1.000
_cell.length_b   1.000
_cell.length_c   1.000
_cell.angle_alpha   90.00
_cell.angle_beta   90.00
_cell.angle_gamma   90.00
#
_symmetry.space_group_name_H-M   'P 1'
#
loop_
_entity.id
_entity.type
_entity.pdbx_description
1 polymer ?
#
loop_
_entity_poly.entity_id
_entity_poly.type
_entity_poly.pdbx_seq_one_letter_code
_entity_poly.pdbx_strand_id
1 'polypeptide(L)'
;MRILPLLIAIASAALALTACASPEELRAMDQNACAGYGFQPGTDSFAKCMMKQSDKREQDMRARMEEAQKQMHQPAAQPAAPAATTVIVIPTTTDSKAKLPDCRMQDPGVTLNSDGRWTGPNCTPAY
;
A
#
# COMPACT_ATOMS: atom_id res chain seq x y z
N MET A 1 -32.50 18.15 19.38
CA MET A 1 -31.15 17.64 19.00
C MET A 1 -31.15 16.31 18.23
N ARG A 2 -32.29 15.76 17.75
CA ARG A 2 -32.35 14.52 16.94
C ARG A 2 -32.34 14.74 15.42
N ILE A 3 -32.53 15.99 14.99
CA ILE A 3 -32.55 16.41 13.58
C ILE A 3 -31.14 16.45 12.96
N LEU A 4 -30.12 16.74 13.77
CA LEU A 4 -28.73 16.81 13.30
C LEU A 4 -28.20 15.47 12.77
N PRO A 5 -28.33 14.32 13.47
CA PRO A 5 -27.89 13.03 12.92
C PRO A 5 -28.72 12.58 11.71
N LEU A 6 -30.01 12.96 11.65
CA LEU A 6 -30.88 12.66 10.50
C LEU A 6 -30.40 13.37 9.23
N LEU A 7 -30.05 14.66 9.34
CA LEU A 7 -29.54 15.44 8.20
C LEU A 7 -28.20 14.91 7.69
N ILE A 8 -27.31 14.46 8.60
CA ILE A 8 -26.02 13.86 8.24
C ILE A 8 -26.24 12.53 7.48
N ALA A 9 -27.18 11.69 7.93
CA ALA A 9 -27.50 10.43 7.27
C ALA A 9 -28.10 10.62 5.87
N ILE A 10 -28.93 11.66 5.68
CA ILE A 10 -29.51 11.98 4.36
C ILE A 10 -28.41 12.51 3.42
N ALA A 11 -27.52 13.35 3.91
CA ALA A 11 -26.42 13.90 3.12
C ALA A 11 -25.43 12.82 2.66
N SER A 12 -25.07 11.87 3.52
CA SER A 12 -24.19 10.76 3.15
C SER A 12 -24.82 9.81 2.13
N ALA A 13 -26.13 9.54 2.25
CA ALA A 13 -26.87 8.75 1.28
C ALA A 13 -26.94 9.41 -0.10
N ALA A 14 -27.13 10.73 -0.16
CA ALA A 14 -27.15 11.49 -1.42
C ALA A 14 -25.79 11.46 -2.14
N LEU A 15 -24.68 11.50 -1.41
CA LEU A 15 -23.32 11.43 -1.97
C LEU A 15 -22.97 10.03 -2.52
N ALA A 16 -23.56 8.95 -1.98
CA ALA A 16 -23.34 7.60 -2.50
C ALA A 16 -24.00 7.36 -3.87
N LEU A 17 -25.03 8.15 -4.22
CA LEU A 17 -25.82 7.98 -5.45
C LEU A 17 -25.16 8.61 -6.69
N THR A 18 -24.17 9.49 -6.54
CA THR A 18 -23.53 10.18 -7.68
C THR A 18 -22.41 9.39 -8.34
N ALA A 19 -22.08 8.19 -7.86
CA ALA A 19 -20.94 7.40 -8.34
C ALA A 19 -21.24 6.48 -9.53
N CYS A 20 -22.50 6.40 -10.00
CA CYS A 20 -22.88 5.50 -11.09
C CYS A 20 -23.02 6.28 -12.41
N ALA A 21 -21.95 6.36 -13.20
CA ALA A 21 -22.05 6.70 -14.61
C ALA A 21 -22.27 5.41 -15.41
N SER A 22 -23.25 5.41 -16.31
CA SER A 22 -23.51 4.26 -17.17
C SER A 22 -22.49 4.16 -18.31
N PRO A 23 -22.25 2.96 -18.88
CA PRO A 23 -21.30 2.78 -19.97
C PRO A 23 -21.63 3.65 -21.20
N GLU A 24 -22.91 3.85 -21.49
CA GLU A 24 -23.37 4.69 -22.61
C GLU A 24 -23.12 6.18 -22.37
N GLU A 25 -23.35 6.67 -21.15
CA GLU A 25 -23.08 8.06 -20.79
C GLU A 25 -21.58 8.34 -20.86
N LEU A 26 -20.78 7.41 -20.35
CA LEU A 26 -19.33 7.51 -20.39
C LEU A 26 -18.79 7.51 -21.83
N ARG A 27 -19.35 6.66 -22.70
CA ARG A 27 -19.02 6.66 -24.13
C ARG A 27 -19.46 7.96 -24.81
N ALA A 28 -20.59 8.54 -24.44
CA ALA A 28 -21.04 9.83 -24.97
C ALA A 28 -20.11 10.97 -24.53
N MET A 29 -19.63 10.96 -23.28
CA MET A 29 -18.63 11.90 -22.78
C MET A 29 -17.31 11.81 -23.57
N ASP A 30 -16.82 10.59 -23.83
CA ASP A 30 -15.62 10.37 -24.62
C ASP A 30 -15.78 10.86 -26.06
N GLN A 31 -16.94 10.58 -26.68
CA GLN A 31 -17.24 11.07 -28.03
C GLN A 31 -17.25 12.60 -28.07
N ASN A 32 -17.86 13.25 -27.08
CA ASN A 32 -17.90 14.70 -26.99
C ASN A 32 -16.50 15.30 -26.77
N ALA A 33 -15.66 14.68 -25.94
CA ALA A 33 -14.28 15.08 -25.75
C ALA A 33 -13.47 14.97 -27.05
N CYS A 34 -13.55 13.83 -27.73
CA CYS A 34 -12.87 13.61 -29.01
C CYS A 34 -13.34 14.56 -30.11
N ALA A 35 -14.65 14.82 -30.20
CA ALA A 35 -15.20 15.82 -31.10
C ALA A 35 -14.71 17.24 -30.74
N GLY A 36 -14.63 17.57 -29.46
CA GLY A 36 -14.11 18.85 -28.96
C GLY A 36 -12.64 19.09 -29.27
N TYR A 37 -11.84 18.02 -29.37
CA TYR A 37 -10.46 18.09 -29.87
C TYR A 37 -10.37 18.26 -31.40
N GLY A 38 -11.50 18.20 -32.12
CA GLY A 38 -11.57 18.34 -33.57
C GLY A 38 -11.47 17.03 -34.35
N PHE A 39 -11.49 15.88 -33.67
CA PHE A 39 -11.53 14.60 -34.36
C PHE A 39 -12.94 14.36 -34.94
N GLN A 40 -13.01 14.02 -36.22
CA GLN A 40 -14.28 13.78 -36.90
C GLN A 40 -14.77 12.33 -36.66
N PRO A 41 -16.02 12.11 -36.22
CA PRO A 41 -16.57 10.78 -36.07
C PRO A 41 -16.46 9.95 -37.35
N GLY A 42 -16.17 8.65 -37.20
CA GLY A 42 -15.99 7.73 -38.32
C GLY A 42 -14.59 7.75 -38.96
N THR A 43 -13.66 8.57 -38.46
CA THR A 43 -12.26 8.57 -38.90
C THR A 43 -11.39 7.70 -38.00
N ASP A 44 -10.24 7.26 -38.53
CA ASP A 44 -9.23 6.52 -37.76
C ASP A 44 -8.68 7.36 -36.59
N SER A 45 -8.52 8.68 -36.78
CA SER A 45 -8.06 9.57 -35.71
C SER A 45 -9.06 9.65 -34.55
N PHE A 46 -10.37 9.66 -34.85
CA PHE A 46 -11.41 9.59 -33.83
C PHE A 46 -11.39 8.25 -33.08
N ALA A 47 -11.24 7.13 -33.80
CA ALA A 47 -11.13 5.82 -33.18
C ALA A 47 -9.92 5.74 -32.23
N LYS A 48 -8.76 6.28 -32.65
CA LYS A 48 -7.56 6.39 -31.82
C LYS A 48 -7.77 7.26 -30.58
N CYS A 49 -8.48 8.40 -30.71
CA CYS A 49 -8.83 9.22 -29.57
C CYS A 49 -9.68 8.46 -28.55
N MET A 50 -10.73 7.77 -29.02
CA MET A 50 -11.61 6.96 -28.17
C MET A 50 -10.85 5.83 -27.45
N MET A 51 -9.97 5.13 -28.17
CA MET A 51 -9.10 4.09 -27.60
C MET A 51 -8.16 4.66 -26.53
N LYS A 52 -7.59 5.84 -26.77
CA LYS A 52 -6.74 6.50 -25.77
C LYS A 52 -7.52 6.88 -24.51
N GLN A 53 -8.78 7.29 -24.64
CA GLN A 53 -9.66 7.56 -23.50
C GLN A 53 -9.95 6.30 -22.68
N SER A 54 -10.22 5.16 -23.33
CA SER A 54 -10.41 3.89 -22.61
C SER A 54 -9.14 3.47 -21.87
N ASP A 55 -7.98 3.53 -22.54
CA ASP A 55 -6.70 3.16 -21.95
C ASP A 55 -6.37 4.04 -20.73
N LYS A 56 -6.60 5.34 -20.85
CA LYS A 56 -6.39 6.29 -19.75
C LYS A 56 -7.23 5.94 -18.52
N ARG A 57 -8.48 5.53 -18.72
CA ARG A 57 -9.34 5.08 -17.61
C ARG A 57 -8.85 3.80 -16.97
N GLU A 58 -8.45 2.82 -17.76
CA GLU A 58 -7.87 1.59 -17.21
C GLU A 58 -6.61 1.88 -16.38
N GLN A 59 -5.75 2.77 -16.87
CA GLN A 59 -4.55 3.19 -16.15
C GLN A 59 -4.90 3.91 -14.84
N ASP A 60 -5.88 4.82 -14.85
CA ASP A 60 -6.35 5.51 -13.64
C ASP A 60 -6.94 4.51 -12.63
N MET A 61 -7.75 3.55 -13.08
CA MET A 61 -8.27 2.49 -12.21
C MET A 61 -7.15 1.65 -11.61
N ARG A 62 -6.15 1.25 -12.40
CA ARG A 62 -4.98 0.50 -11.91
C ARG A 62 -4.19 1.32 -10.88
N ALA A 63 -3.91 2.59 -11.17
CA ALA A 63 -3.21 3.48 -10.24
C ALA A 63 -3.96 3.63 -8.91
N ARG A 64 -5.28 3.84 -8.94
CA ARG A 64 -6.11 3.90 -7.73
C ARG A 64 -6.10 2.58 -6.95
N MET A 65 -6.12 1.44 -7.64
CA MET A 65 -6.04 0.13 -6.98
C MET A 65 -4.67 -0.09 -6.33
N GLU A 66 -3.59 0.31 -6.98
CA GLU A 66 -2.24 0.27 -6.40
C GLU A 66 -2.11 1.18 -5.18
N GLU A 67 -2.69 2.38 -5.22
CA GLU A 67 -2.73 3.30 -4.09
C GLU A 67 -3.55 2.74 -2.93
N ALA A 68 -4.74 2.20 -3.21
CA ALA A 68 -5.57 1.53 -2.21
C ALA A 68 -4.84 0.33 -1.61
N GLN A 69 -4.14 -0.46 -2.44
CA GLN A 69 -3.31 -1.56 -1.97
C GLN A 69 -2.20 -1.07 -1.04
N LYS A 70 -1.49 0.00 -1.41
CA LYS A 70 -0.45 0.61 -0.55
C LYS A 70 -1.03 1.09 0.77
N GLN A 71 -2.22 1.68 0.78
CA GLN A 71 -2.89 2.10 2.02
C GLN A 71 -3.30 0.91 2.90
N MET A 72 -3.77 -0.19 2.32
CA MET A 72 -4.08 -1.41 3.09
C MET A 72 -2.83 -2.12 3.62
N HIS A 73 -1.70 -2.05 2.89
CA HIS A 73 -0.42 -2.62 3.31
C HIS A 73 0.39 -1.66 4.19
N GLN A 74 -0.03 -0.41 4.35
CA GLN A 74 0.53 0.44 5.39
C GLN A 74 0.15 -0.21 6.71
N PRO A 75 1.12 -0.70 7.52
CA PRO A 75 0.80 -1.11 8.87
C PRO A 75 0.12 0.10 9.50
N ALA A 76 -1.13 -0.06 9.96
CA ALA A 76 -1.81 0.95 10.75
C ALA A 76 -0.77 1.48 11.72
N ALA A 77 -0.46 2.77 11.66
CA ALA A 77 0.59 3.38 12.47
C ALA A 77 0.38 2.87 13.89
N GLN A 78 1.14 1.85 14.26
CA GLN A 78 1.04 1.27 15.58
C GLN A 78 1.34 2.48 16.45
N PRO A 79 0.46 2.88 17.39
CA PRO A 79 0.77 4.02 18.26
C PRO A 79 2.16 3.74 18.76
N ALA A 80 3.13 4.57 18.34
CA ALA A 80 4.53 4.18 18.26
C ALA A 80 4.83 3.43 19.56
N ALA A 81 4.97 2.09 19.49
CA ALA A 81 5.45 1.36 20.65
C ALA A 81 6.73 2.12 20.98
N PRO A 82 6.81 2.74 22.18
CA PRO A 82 7.76 3.80 22.48
C PRO A 82 9.08 3.31 21.93
N ALA A 83 9.59 3.99 20.88
CA ALA A 83 10.57 3.45 19.95
C ALA A 83 11.48 2.56 20.76
N ALA A 84 11.33 1.24 20.63
CA ALA A 84 11.96 0.33 21.56
C ALA A 84 13.44 0.58 21.32
N THR A 85 14.04 1.42 22.18
CA THR A 85 15.43 1.78 22.11
C THR A 85 16.08 0.44 22.22
N THR A 86 16.51 -0.08 21.08
CA THR A 86 17.18 -1.34 21.02
C THR A 86 18.53 -1.00 21.60
N VAL A 87 18.60 -1.04 22.93
CA VAL A 87 19.85 -0.95 23.64
C VAL A 87 20.55 -2.23 23.23
N ILE A 88 21.39 -2.11 22.20
CA ILE A 88 22.37 -3.13 21.91
C ILE A 88 23.32 -3.09 23.11
N VAL A 89 23.04 -3.93 24.09
CA VAL A 89 23.97 -4.16 25.20
C VAL A 89 25.13 -4.92 24.59
N ILE A 90 26.13 -4.17 24.13
CA ILE A 90 27.44 -4.74 23.84
C ILE A 90 28.05 -4.99 25.22
N PRO A 91 28.21 -6.24 25.66
CA PRO A 91 28.90 -6.49 26.92
C PRO A 91 30.33 -5.98 26.73
N THR A 92 30.68 -4.88 27.37
CA THR A 92 32.09 -4.48 27.52
C THR A 92 32.69 -5.44 28.53
N THR A 93 32.90 -6.70 28.14
CA THR A 93 33.75 -7.59 28.90
C THR A 93 35.12 -6.95 28.88
N THR A 94 35.57 -6.49 30.04
CA THR A 94 36.95 -6.04 30.31
C THR A 94 37.95 -7.20 30.22
N ASP A 95 37.58 -8.29 29.52
CA ASP A 95 38.39 -9.40 29.09
C ASP A 95 38.28 -9.45 27.57
N SER A 96 39.40 -9.24 26.90
CA SER A 96 39.52 -8.98 25.45
C SER A 96 39.18 -10.18 24.54
N LYS A 97 38.10 -10.93 24.80
CA LYS A 97 37.80 -12.16 24.04
C LYS A 97 36.33 -12.54 23.89
N ALA A 98 35.35 -11.66 24.13
CA ALA A 98 33.97 -11.98 23.77
C ALA A 98 33.79 -11.92 22.23
N LYS A 99 33.96 -13.06 21.56
CA LYS A 99 33.70 -13.20 20.11
C LYS A 99 32.18 -13.20 19.90
N LEU A 100 31.65 -12.19 19.22
CA LEU A 100 30.23 -12.13 18.86
C LEU A 100 29.87 -13.38 18.03
N PRO A 101 28.72 -14.04 18.28
CA PRO A 101 28.29 -15.17 17.46
C PRO A 101 28.09 -14.72 16.00
N ASP A 102 28.41 -15.61 15.07
CA ASP A 102 28.34 -15.34 13.61
C ASP A 102 26.93 -15.53 13.03
N CYS A 103 25.92 -15.69 13.89
CA CYS A 103 24.55 -16.03 13.48
C CYS A 103 23.52 -15.10 14.13
N ARG A 104 22.38 -14.94 13.48
CA ARG A 104 21.25 -14.10 13.93
C ARG A 104 19.96 -14.92 13.99
N MET A 105 18.98 -14.41 14.74
CA MET A 105 17.66 -15.05 14.89
C MET A 105 16.88 -15.23 13.58
N GLN A 106 17.20 -14.42 12.56
CA GLN A 106 16.56 -14.51 11.24
C GLN A 106 17.12 -15.65 10.38
N ASP A 107 18.26 -16.24 10.77
CA ASP A 107 18.89 -17.29 9.99
C ASP A 107 18.10 -18.61 10.12
N PRO A 108 17.90 -19.35 9.00
CA PRO A 108 17.09 -20.56 9.00
C PRO A 108 17.71 -21.64 9.89
N GLY A 109 16.92 -22.12 10.85
CA GLY A 109 17.33 -23.18 11.78
C GLY A 109 18.20 -22.70 12.96
N VAL A 110 18.28 -21.39 13.21
CA VAL A 110 18.95 -20.83 14.38
C VAL A 110 17.97 -20.65 15.54
N THR A 111 18.36 -21.07 16.75
CA THR A 111 17.58 -20.92 17.99
C THR A 111 18.42 -20.28 19.09
N LEU A 112 17.77 -19.51 19.98
CA LEU A 112 18.36 -19.02 21.23
C LEU A 112 17.89 -19.92 22.37
N ASN A 113 18.82 -20.58 23.04
CA ASN A 113 18.54 -21.45 24.16
C ASN A 113 18.32 -20.64 25.44
N SER A 114 17.74 -21.27 26.46
CA SER A 114 17.44 -20.64 27.75
C SER A 114 18.69 -20.23 28.55
N ASP A 115 19.85 -20.79 28.22
CA ASP A 115 21.17 -20.43 28.74
C ASP A 115 21.78 -19.20 28.02
N GLY A 116 21.05 -18.62 27.06
CA GLY A 116 21.49 -17.47 26.27
C GLY A 116 22.46 -17.80 25.14
N ARG A 117 22.68 -19.08 24.81
CA ARG A 117 23.55 -19.49 23.70
C ARG A 117 22.77 -19.66 22.40
N TRP A 118 23.37 -19.19 21.31
CA TRP A 118 22.86 -19.39 19.96
C TRP A 118 23.29 -20.76 19.40
N THR A 119 22.36 -21.52 18.84
CA THR A 119 22.62 -22.82 18.19
C THR A 119 22.00 -22.88 16.80
N GLY A 120 22.72 -23.41 15.82
CA GLY A 120 22.20 -23.61 14.46
C GLY A 120 23.29 -24.08 13.48
N PRO A 121 22.91 -24.42 12.23
CA PRO A 121 23.79 -25.09 11.25
C PRO A 121 25.10 -24.34 10.96
N ASN A 122 25.12 -23.02 11.12
CA ASN A 122 26.27 -22.15 10.86
C ASN A 122 26.61 -21.24 12.06
N CYS A 123 26.14 -21.57 13.27
CA CYS A 123 26.40 -20.73 14.43
C CYS A 123 27.67 -21.18 15.17
N THR A 124 28.71 -20.35 15.19
CA THR A 124 29.84 -20.55 16.11
C THR A 124 29.46 -19.95 17.48
N PRO A 125 29.30 -20.76 18.53
CA PRO A 125 28.97 -20.25 19.86
C PRO A 125 30.10 -19.34 20.38
N ALA A 126 29.72 -18.23 21.00
CA ALA A 126 30.63 -17.42 21.80
C ALA A 126 30.96 -18.18 23.09
N TYR A 127 32.25 -18.30 23.44
CA TYR A 127 32.72 -18.83 24.72
C TYR A 127 33.18 -17.69 25.62
#